data_AF-A0A0D2WV81-F1
#
_entry.id   AF-A0A0D2WV81-F1
#
_cell.length_a   1.000
_cell.length_b   1.000
_cell.length_c   1.000
_cell.angle_alpha   90.00
_cell.angle_beta   90.00
_cell.angle_gamma   90.00
#
_symmetry.space_group_name_H-M   'P 1'
#
loop_
_entity.id
_entity.type
_entity.pdbx_description
1 polymer ?
#
loop_
_entity_poly.entity_id
_entity_poly.type
_entity_poly.pdbx_seq_one_letter_code
_entity_poly.pdbx_strand_id
1 'polypeptide(L)'
;MLTLSFMLSVPVGNRFVQFTLGGYARLLFAILVLVVESAVRLVFMFVPQPVTSGLDFVRAHLIRQGVRLFRGYMDANEDPAMDMTTVQLIQHFGYTAEEHIVKTDDRFVLTLHRIPRRKNESHSVNGDRPAVFLMHGLMMCSEVWVATNDSLAFMLADHGFDVWLGNNRGNRYSHKNTKFKPSQNHFWDFSVDELALYDVPANLNYILDLTQQKTLSYVGFSQGTAQAFASFSLNPQLAARVNMFVALAPAGRAKGLKKGVIGSFVRLAPDSIFLMFGAKACMPSALFWRNLLARNSFTSLIDASCRLLFGWRMANFGSQDRKNMLFAHLFSYTSVKTIVHWFQMVAMNQFQMYDENQDLAKTPYRGTTPNPYPVHQIKCPMAIFYGGADGICDVQWLLDQMPKNTFIHRQDEYEHLDLIWAASASTCIFPKVIRIIKETVEREAEHELQRRKREEECAHEIELLERANDISVASANAGRHFQRRISAHLSSSTLLPCESQDSGIDPDL
;
A
#
# COMPACT_ATOMS: atom_id res chain seq x y z
N MET A 1 -37.72 21.00 -36.09
CA MET A 1 -37.77 21.82 -34.85
C MET A 1 -36.34 22.18 -34.45
N LEU A 2 -35.92 23.43 -34.66
CA LEU A 2 -34.65 23.95 -34.15
C LEU A 2 -34.78 24.10 -32.62
N THR A 3 -33.99 23.35 -31.86
CA THR A 3 -33.81 23.59 -30.42
C THR A 3 -32.83 24.75 -30.24
N LEU A 4 -33.35 25.96 -30.02
CA LEU A 4 -32.56 27.10 -29.56
C LEU A 4 -32.01 26.78 -28.17
N SER A 5 -30.73 26.41 -28.06
CA SER A 5 -30.02 26.35 -26.78
C SER A 5 -29.56 27.76 -26.41
N PHE A 6 -30.26 28.39 -25.47
CA PHE A 6 -29.79 29.62 -24.84
C PHE A 6 -28.55 29.31 -23.98
N MET A 7 -27.41 29.86 -24.38
CA MET A 7 -26.16 29.84 -23.62
C MET A 7 -25.89 31.25 -23.06
N LEU A 8 -25.70 31.33 -21.75
CA LEU A 8 -25.20 32.54 -21.08
C LEU A 8 -23.75 32.32 -20.66
N SER A 9 -22.95 33.38 -20.73
CA SER A 9 -21.52 33.38 -20.43
C SER A 9 -21.29 33.94 -19.01
N VAL A 10 -20.53 33.23 -18.18
CA VAL A 10 -20.08 33.74 -16.87
C VAL A 10 -18.56 33.92 -16.89
N PRO A 11 -18.03 35.07 -16.45
CA PRO A 11 -16.59 35.26 -16.29
C PRO A 11 -16.08 34.46 -15.08
N VAL A 12 -15.07 33.60 -15.30
CA VAL A 12 -14.32 32.90 -14.23
C VAL A 12 -12.84 33.17 -14.48
N GLY A 13 -12.26 34.08 -13.69
CA GLY A 13 -10.92 34.61 -13.96
C GLY A 13 -10.84 35.35 -15.30
N ASN A 14 -9.78 35.14 -16.08
CA ASN A 14 -9.58 35.78 -17.40
C ASN A 14 -10.24 35.02 -18.58
N ARG A 15 -11.18 34.09 -18.33
CA ARG A 15 -11.88 33.35 -19.40
C ARG A 15 -13.40 33.33 -19.18
N PHE A 16 -14.14 33.41 -20.28
CA PHE A 16 -15.60 33.26 -20.30
C PHE A 16 -15.95 31.78 -20.51
N VAL A 17 -16.72 31.21 -19.58
CA VAL A 17 -17.21 29.83 -19.67
C VAL A 17 -18.70 29.86 -19.98
N GLN A 18 -19.12 29.13 -21.03
CA GLN A 18 -20.52 29.05 -21.47
C GLN A 18 -21.21 27.85 -20.80
N PHE A 19 -22.39 28.09 -20.21
CA PHE A 19 -23.19 27.06 -19.54
C PHE A 19 -24.52 26.83 -20.26
N THR A 20 -25.03 25.60 -20.19
CA THR A 20 -26.41 25.27 -20.57
C THR A 20 -27.36 25.60 -19.42
N LEU A 21 -28.66 25.83 -19.69
CA LEU A 21 -29.67 26.14 -18.66
C LEU A 21 -29.70 25.10 -17.50
N GLY A 22 -29.56 23.81 -17.84
CA GLY A 22 -29.47 22.74 -16.84
C GLY A 22 -28.13 22.70 -16.09
N GLY A 23 -27.08 23.34 -16.63
CA GLY A 23 -25.82 23.60 -15.93
C GLY A 23 -25.96 24.72 -14.90
N TYR A 24 -26.71 25.78 -15.23
CA TYR A 24 -27.04 26.86 -14.29
C TYR A 24 -27.84 26.38 -13.09
N ALA A 25 -28.88 25.57 -13.30
CA ALA A 25 -29.69 25.04 -12.20
C ALA A 25 -28.86 24.20 -11.21
N ARG A 26 -27.90 23.41 -11.72
CA ARG A 26 -26.99 22.60 -10.89
C ARG A 26 -25.92 23.43 -10.19
N LEU A 27 -25.40 24.47 -10.85
CA LEU A 27 -24.48 25.42 -10.23
C LEU A 27 -25.17 26.22 -9.11
N LEU A 28 -26.39 26.69 -9.35
CA LEU A 28 -27.20 27.38 -8.36
C LEU A 28 -27.55 26.46 -7.18
N PHE A 29 -27.83 25.19 -7.42
CA PHE A 29 -28.04 24.21 -6.35
C PHE A 29 -26.76 23.96 -5.54
N ALA A 30 -25.61 23.80 -6.19
CA ALA A 30 -24.33 23.65 -5.50
C ALA A 30 -23.98 24.89 -4.67
N ILE A 31 -24.17 26.09 -5.23
CA ILE A 31 -24.02 27.37 -4.52
C ILE A 31 -25.00 27.44 -3.36
N LEU A 32 -26.26 27.03 -3.52
CA LEU A 32 -27.26 27.01 -2.46
C LEU A 32 -26.84 26.09 -1.30
N VAL A 33 -26.36 24.88 -1.60
CA VAL A 33 -25.84 23.95 -0.58
C VAL A 33 -24.66 24.58 0.17
N LEU A 34 -23.74 25.21 -0.56
CA LEU A 34 -22.58 25.88 0.04
C LEU A 34 -22.96 27.12 0.86
N VAL A 35 -23.95 27.90 0.42
CA VAL A 35 -24.47 29.06 1.15
C VAL A 35 -25.19 28.60 2.41
N VAL A 36 -25.99 27.52 2.33
CA VAL A 36 -26.66 26.94 3.50
C VAL A 36 -25.63 26.43 4.50
N GLU A 37 -24.62 25.67 4.04
CA GLU A 37 -23.55 25.19 4.91
C GLU A 37 -22.74 26.35 5.54
N SER A 38 -22.42 27.38 4.75
CA SER A 38 -21.70 28.57 5.21
C SER A 38 -22.52 29.39 6.20
N ALA A 39 -23.82 29.56 5.96
CA ALA A 39 -24.73 30.24 6.87
C ALA A 39 -24.89 29.47 8.18
N VAL A 40 -24.98 28.14 8.11
CA VAL A 40 -24.98 27.27 9.29
C VAL A 40 -23.68 27.47 10.08
N ARG A 41 -22.51 27.40 9.43
CA ARG A 41 -21.22 27.62 10.10
C ARG A 41 -21.08 29.04 10.68
N LEU A 42 -21.61 30.05 10.00
CA LEU A 42 -21.61 31.45 10.47
C LEU A 42 -22.49 31.63 11.72
N VAL A 43 -23.67 31.02 11.74
CA VAL A 43 -24.55 31.02 12.93
C VAL A 43 -23.86 30.34 14.11
N PHE A 44 -23.12 29.25 13.89
CA PHE A 44 -22.37 28.56 14.93
C PHE A 44 -21.07 29.28 15.36
N MET A 45 -20.57 30.27 14.59
CA MET A 45 -19.37 31.04 14.91
C MET A 45 -19.61 32.06 16.03
N PHE A 46 -20.83 32.57 16.19
CA PHE A 46 -21.20 33.56 17.21
C PHE A 46 -21.64 32.95 18.54
N VAL A 47 -21.67 31.61 18.64
CA VAL A 47 -22.00 30.90 19.88
C VAL A 47 -20.72 30.72 20.70
N PRO A 48 -20.67 31.16 21.98
CA PRO A 48 -19.48 31.02 22.82
C PRO A 48 -19.00 29.56 22.93
N GLN A 49 -17.69 29.32 22.79
CA GLN A 49 -17.05 27.99 22.83
C GLN A 49 -17.51 27.04 23.96
N PRO A 50 -17.80 27.49 25.20
CA PRO A 50 -18.32 26.62 26.26
C PRO A 50 -19.76 26.15 25.97
N VAL A 51 -20.56 27.02 25.34
CA VAL A 51 -21.96 26.76 24.99
C VAL A 51 -22.05 25.88 23.74
N THR A 52 -21.21 26.08 22.73
CA THR A 52 -21.10 25.13 21.60
C THR A 52 -20.62 23.77 22.06
N SER A 53 -19.64 23.69 22.95
CA SER A 53 -19.15 22.41 23.48
C SER A 53 -20.20 21.68 24.32
N GLY A 54 -20.98 22.42 25.13
CA GLY A 54 -22.09 21.88 25.92
C GLY A 54 -23.28 21.45 25.05
N LEU A 55 -23.66 22.27 24.06
CA LEU A 55 -24.71 21.95 23.09
C LEU A 55 -24.29 20.82 22.15
N ASP A 56 -23.04 20.75 21.74
CA ASP A 56 -22.50 19.63 20.94
C ASP A 56 -22.43 18.36 21.76
N PHE A 57 -22.13 18.44 23.06
CA PHE A 57 -22.21 17.30 23.97
C PHE A 57 -23.66 16.82 24.13
N VAL A 58 -24.60 17.72 24.42
CA VAL A 58 -26.03 17.40 24.57
C VAL A 58 -26.63 16.93 23.25
N ARG A 59 -26.32 17.58 22.12
CA ARG A 59 -26.72 17.17 20.77
C ARG A 59 -26.11 15.83 20.41
N ALA A 60 -24.82 15.60 20.64
CA ALA A 60 -24.19 14.30 20.40
C ALA A 60 -24.78 13.22 21.32
N HIS A 61 -25.16 13.55 22.55
CA HIS A 61 -25.79 12.63 23.49
C HIS A 61 -27.23 12.29 23.07
N LEU A 62 -28.04 13.29 22.73
CA LEU A 62 -29.43 13.12 22.25
C LEU A 62 -29.47 12.46 20.87
N ILE A 63 -28.57 12.80 19.95
CA ILE A 63 -28.41 12.09 18.68
C ILE A 63 -27.96 10.66 18.96
N ARG A 64 -27.01 10.40 19.86
CA ARG A 64 -26.62 9.02 20.21
C ARG A 64 -27.77 8.23 20.81
N GLN A 65 -28.57 8.83 21.70
CA GLN A 65 -29.73 8.15 22.29
C GLN A 65 -30.84 7.93 21.27
N GLY A 66 -31.16 8.94 20.45
CA GLY A 66 -32.16 8.86 19.38
C GLY A 66 -31.75 7.86 18.29
N VAL A 67 -30.48 7.85 17.87
CA VAL A 67 -29.92 6.86 16.94
C VAL A 67 -29.95 5.47 17.56
N ARG A 68 -29.61 5.30 18.85
CA ARG A 68 -29.71 3.99 19.53
C ARG A 68 -31.15 3.47 19.60
N LEU A 69 -32.11 4.33 19.91
CA LEU A 69 -33.54 3.99 19.97
C LEU A 69 -34.10 3.66 18.58
N PHE A 70 -33.80 4.49 17.58
CA PHE A 70 -34.21 4.27 16.18
C PHE A 70 -33.60 2.99 15.62
N ARG A 71 -32.35 2.71 15.97
CA ARG A 71 -31.62 1.51 15.55
C ARG A 71 -32.14 0.23 16.21
N GLY A 72 -32.45 0.28 17.50
CA GLY A 72 -33.10 -0.85 18.20
C GLY A 72 -34.44 -1.26 17.59
N TYR A 73 -35.10 -0.35 16.86
CA TYR A 73 -36.32 -0.63 16.11
C TYR A 73 -36.07 -1.20 14.71
N MET A 74 -34.93 -0.89 14.08
CA MET A 74 -34.58 -1.36 12.72
C MET A 74 -33.77 -2.68 12.72
N ASP A 75 -32.99 -2.96 13.76
CA ASP A 75 -31.97 -4.04 13.82
C ASP A 75 -32.52 -5.46 14.13
N ALA A 76 -33.83 -5.67 14.27
CA ALA A 76 -34.37 -6.95 14.77
C ALA A 76 -34.09 -8.19 13.87
N ASN A 77 -33.63 -7.99 12.63
CA ASN A 77 -33.31 -9.06 11.66
C ASN A 77 -31.99 -8.84 10.89
N GLU A 78 -31.09 -7.95 11.36
CA GLU A 78 -29.85 -7.64 10.64
C GLU A 78 -28.66 -8.52 11.06
N ASP A 79 -27.73 -8.78 10.13
CA ASP A 79 -26.50 -9.53 10.41
C ASP A 79 -25.57 -8.71 11.33
N PRO A 80 -25.26 -9.19 12.55
CA PRO A 80 -24.40 -8.47 13.49
C PRO A 80 -22.97 -8.28 12.96
N ALA A 81 -22.53 -9.04 11.95
CA ALA A 81 -21.23 -8.88 11.32
C ALA A 81 -21.03 -7.48 10.71
N MET A 82 -22.10 -6.80 10.28
CA MET A 82 -22.05 -5.48 9.65
C MET A 82 -21.50 -4.37 10.56
N ASP A 83 -21.41 -4.61 11.87
CA ASP A 83 -20.89 -3.64 12.85
C ASP A 83 -19.59 -4.08 13.52
N MET A 84 -19.09 -5.25 13.14
CA MET A 84 -17.86 -5.81 13.67
C MET A 84 -16.63 -5.01 13.22
N THR A 85 -15.62 -4.94 14.11
CA THR A 85 -14.28 -4.46 13.77
C THR A 85 -13.51 -5.48 12.93
N THR A 86 -12.37 -5.11 12.36
CA THR A 86 -11.50 -6.05 11.64
C THR A 86 -11.16 -7.29 12.46
N VAL A 87 -10.78 -7.13 13.74
CA VAL A 87 -10.49 -8.27 14.65
C VAL A 87 -11.72 -9.15 14.85
N GLN A 88 -12.88 -8.55 15.07
CA GLN A 88 -14.13 -9.29 15.28
C GLN A 88 -14.54 -10.05 14.02
N LEU A 89 -14.40 -9.45 12.82
CA LEU A 89 -14.65 -10.13 11.55
C LEU A 89 -13.72 -11.33 11.34
N ILE A 90 -12.42 -11.17 11.58
CA ILE A 90 -11.43 -12.25 11.46
C ILE A 90 -11.81 -13.42 12.40
N GLN A 91 -12.14 -13.11 13.65
CA GLN A 91 -12.54 -14.11 14.63
C GLN A 91 -13.90 -14.75 14.30
N HIS A 92 -14.86 -13.97 13.79
CA HIS A 92 -16.17 -14.43 13.37
C HIS A 92 -16.07 -15.49 12.27
N PHE A 93 -15.16 -15.29 11.30
CA PHE A 93 -14.90 -16.27 10.24
C PHE A 93 -13.96 -17.43 10.65
N GLY A 94 -13.60 -17.54 11.93
CA GLY A 94 -12.88 -18.71 12.47
C GLY A 94 -11.35 -18.64 12.37
N TYR A 95 -10.79 -17.44 12.24
CA TYR A 95 -9.35 -17.20 12.17
C TYR A 95 -8.79 -16.60 13.46
N THR A 96 -7.49 -16.75 13.67
CA THR A 96 -6.78 -16.03 14.73
C THR A 96 -6.55 -14.59 14.28
N ALA A 97 -6.71 -13.64 15.18
CA ALA A 97 -6.52 -12.22 14.91
C ALA A 97 -5.53 -11.63 15.91
N GLU A 98 -4.55 -10.88 15.42
CA GLU A 98 -3.61 -10.09 16.23
C GLU A 98 -3.68 -8.61 15.83
N GLU A 99 -3.41 -7.73 16.79
CA GLU A 99 -3.25 -6.29 16.59
C GLU A 99 -1.84 -5.87 16.94
N HIS A 100 -1.22 -5.10 16.06
CA HIS A 100 0.15 -4.61 16.21
C HIS A 100 0.17 -3.11 16.06
N ILE A 101 0.99 -2.46 16.90
CA ILE A 101 1.15 -1.01 16.90
C ILE A 101 2.47 -0.65 16.24
N VAL A 102 2.40 0.12 15.17
CA VAL A 102 3.55 0.61 14.41
C VAL A 102 3.66 2.11 14.58
N LYS A 103 4.87 2.60 14.86
CA LYS A 103 5.13 4.03 14.96
C LYS A 103 5.90 4.50 13.75
N THR A 104 5.43 5.55 13.09
CA THR A 104 6.14 6.20 11.98
C THR A 104 7.16 7.21 12.51
N ASP A 105 8.16 7.55 11.69
CA ASP A 105 9.18 8.54 12.04
C ASP A 105 8.59 9.92 12.35
N ASP A 106 7.53 10.29 11.63
CA ASP A 106 6.76 11.51 11.84
C ASP A 106 5.64 11.36 12.90
N ARG A 107 5.75 10.32 13.73
CA ARG A 107 5.08 10.15 15.03
C ARG A 107 3.61 9.73 14.98
N PHE A 108 3.10 9.29 13.84
CA PHE A 108 1.82 8.60 13.77
C PHE A 108 1.93 7.22 14.41
N VAL A 109 0.81 6.76 14.95
CA VAL A 109 0.66 5.44 15.54
C VAL A 109 -0.36 4.70 14.69
N LEU A 110 0.14 3.77 13.90
CA LEU A 110 -0.63 2.94 12.99
C LEU A 110 -0.99 1.61 13.66
N THR A 111 -2.16 1.08 13.31
CA THR A 111 -2.60 -0.24 13.77
C THR A 111 -2.58 -1.21 12.60
N LEU A 112 -1.73 -2.23 12.67
CA LEU A 112 -1.75 -3.37 11.77
C LEU A 112 -2.63 -4.46 12.37
N HIS A 113 -3.46 -5.10 11.53
CA HIS A 113 -4.12 -6.35 11.90
C HIS A 113 -3.42 -7.51 11.22
N ARG A 114 -3.40 -8.67 11.87
CA ARG A 114 -2.74 -9.85 11.33
C ARG A 114 -3.63 -11.08 11.45
N ILE A 115 -3.62 -11.90 10.40
CA ILE A 115 -4.21 -13.23 10.35
C ILE A 115 -3.05 -14.23 10.21
N PRO A 116 -2.48 -14.72 11.32
CA PRO A 116 -1.36 -15.65 11.23
C PRO A 116 -1.79 -17.04 10.74
N ARG A 117 -3.00 -17.47 11.12
CA ARG A 117 -3.51 -18.84 10.88
C ARG A 117 -4.99 -19.00 11.22
N ARG A 118 -5.57 -20.14 10.82
CA ARG A 118 -6.89 -20.59 11.31
C ARG A 118 -6.84 -20.91 12.80
N LYS A 119 -7.97 -20.73 13.52
CA LYS A 119 -8.03 -20.84 14.99
C LYS A 119 -7.61 -22.22 15.54
N ASN A 120 -7.89 -23.29 14.79
CA ASN A 120 -7.64 -24.68 15.22
C ASN A 120 -6.36 -25.27 14.63
N GLU A 121 -5.56 -24.45 13.95
CA GLU A 121 -4.32 -24.89 13.33
C GLU A 121 -3.18 -24.85 14.34
N SER A 122 -2.27 -25.84 14.35
CA SER A 122 -1.19 -25.98 15.36
C SER A 122 0.20 -25.55 14.87
N HIS A 123 0.29 -24.80 13.77
CA HIS A 123 1.57 -24.26 13.26
C HIS A 123 2.12 -23.12 14.12
N SER A 124 3.44 -22.94 14.12
CA SER A 124 4.07 -21.79 14.78
C SER A 124 3.61 -20.48 14.10
N VAL A 125 3.54 -19.42 14.91
CA VAL A 125 2.93 -18.15 14.50
C VAL A 125 3.91 -17.27 13.72
N ASN A 126 5.23 -17.44 13.92
CA ASN A 126 6.25 -16.54 13.37
C ASN A 126 7.34 -17.32 12.63
N GLY A 127 7.73 -16.83 11.45
CA GLY A 127 8.88 -17.33 10.68
C GLY A 127 8.58 -18.51 9.74
N ASP A 128 7.52 -19.27 9.98
CA ASP A 128 7.20 -20.46 9.18
C ASP A 128 6.40 -20.19 7.90
N ARG A 129 5.77 -19.02 7.80
CA ARG A 129 4.81 -18.69 6.74
C ARG A 129 5.18 -17.41 6.02
N PRO A 130 5.26 -17.38 4.67
CA PRO A 130 5.61 -16.18 3.93
C PRO A 130 4.64 -15.03 4.23
N ALA A 131 5.17 -13.85 4.51
CA ALA A 131 4.38 -12.69 4.86
C ALA A 131 3.76 -12.03 3.62
N VAL A 132 2.47 -11.72 3.71
CA VAL A 132 1.72 -10.98 2.67
C VAL A 132 1.04 -9.77 3.30
N PHE A 133 1.41 -8.58 2.84
CA PHE A 133 0.85 -7.32 3.31
C PHE A 133 -0.22 -6.79 2.36
N LEU A 134 -1.44 -6.57 2.86
CA LEU A 134 -2.59 -6.05 2.12
C LEU A 134 -2.85 -4.58 2.50
N MET A 135 -2.77 -3.67 1.53
CA MET A 135 -3.03 -2.24 1.74
C MET A 135 -4.28 -1.77 1.00
N HIS A 136 -5.22 -1.18 1.75
CA HIS A 136 -6.52 -0.73 1.25
C HIS A 136 -6.44 0.55 0.38
N GLY A 137 -7.56 0.91 -0.25
CA GLY A 137 -7.70 2.09 -1.10
C GLY A 137 -7.98 3.40 -0.36
N LEU A 138 -8.34 4.42 -1.12
CA LEU A 138 -8.69 5.75 -0.61
C LEU A 138 -9.95 5.66 0.26
N MET A 139 -9.95 6.34 1.42
CA MET A 139 -11.09 6.37 2.37
C MET A 139 -11.54 4.99 2.86
N MET A 140 -10.64 4.02 2.95
CA MET A 140 -10.91 2.67 3.44
C MET A 140 -10.13 2.35 4.71
N CYS A 141 -10.33 1.16 5.23
CA CYS A 141 -9.54 0.57 6.31
C CYS A 141 -9.38 -0.94 6.08
N SER A 142 -8.68 -1.65 6.96
CA SER A 142 -8.43 -3.09 6.86
C SER A 142 -9.69 -3.97 6.77
N GLU A 143 -10.87 -3.48 7.18
CA GLU A 143 -12.14 -4.22 7.11
C GLU A 143 -12.47 -4.68 5.68
N VAL A 144 -12.04 -3.95 4.64
CA VAL A 144 -12.34 -4.28 3.25
C VAL A 144 -11.78 -5.64 2.81
N TRP A 145 -10.74 -6.14 3.50
CA TRP A 145 -10.08 -7.40 3.21
C TRP A 145 -10.68 -8.60 3.95
N VAL A 146 -11.65 -8.38 4.83
CA VAL A 146 -12.22 -9.40 5.74
C VAL A 146 -13.75 -9.28 5.90
N ALA A 147 -14.41 -8.53 5.02
CA ALA A 147 -15.84 -8.25 5.11
C ALA A 147 -16.72 -9.46 4.79
N THR A 148 -16.20 -10.45 4.07
CA THR A 148 -16.93 -11.68 3.70
C THR A 148 -16.01 -12.90 3.81
N ASN A 149 -16.58 -14.10 3.96
CA ASN A 149 -15.82 -15.34 4.07
C ASN A 149 -14.97 -15.66 2.82
N ASP A 150 -15.35 -15.14 1.64
CA ASP A 150 -14.63 -15.29 0.38
C ASP A 150 -13.60 -14.19 0.12
N SER A 151 -13.28 -13.37 1.14
CA SER A 151 -12.31 -12.28 1.02
C SER A 151 -10.87 -12.80 0.83
N LEU A 152 -10.06 -12.05 0.06
CA LEU A 152 -8.68 -12.40 -0.28
C LEU A 152 -7.81 -12.74 0.93
N ALA A 153 -7.96 -12.03 2.06
CA ALA A 153 -7.14 -12.27 3.25
C ALA A 153 -7.35 -13.68 3.83
N PHE A 154 -8.60 -14.17 3.85
CA PHE A 154 -8.91 -15.50 4.32
C PHE A 154 -8.41 -16.57 3.36
N MET A 155 -8.56 -16.36 2.05
CA MET A 155 -8.01 -17.28 1.06
C MET A 155 -6.48 -17.36 1.13
N LEU A 156 -5.78 -16.25 1.35
CA LEU A 156 -4.32 -16.27 1.57
C LEU A 156 -3.95 -17.06 2.83
N ALA A 157 -4.63 -16.80 3.95
CA ALA A 157 -4.37 -17.54 5.19
C ALA A 157 -4.60 -19.06 5.01
N ASP A 158 -5.62 -19.45 4.25
CA ASP A 158 -5.92 -20.85 3.91
C ASP A 158 -4.83 -21.51 3.06
N HIS A 159 -4.09 -20.71 2.29
CA HIS A 159 -2.97 -21.18 1.48
C HIS A 159 -1.63 -21.10 2.22
N GLY A 160 -1.66 -20.91 3.55
CA GLY A 160 -0.48 -20.98 4.41
C GLY A 160 0.35 -19.68 4.46
N PHE A 161 -0.23 -18.55 4.07
CA PHE A 161 0.42 -17.24 4.20
C PHE A 161 0.19 -16.62 5.59
N ASP A 162 1.16 -15.83 6.04
CA ASP A 162 1.01 -14.95 7.19
C ASP A 162 0.49 -13.59 6.69
N VAL A 163 -0.78 -13.28 6.95
CA VAL A 163 -1.47 -12.15 6.29
C VAL A 163 -1.51 -10.94 7.20
N TRP A 164 -1.02 -9.81 6.70
CA TRP A 164 -0.94 -8.54 7.39
C TRP A 164 -1.82 -7.50 6.70
N LEU A 165 -2.65 -6.78 7.45
CA LEU A 165 -3.60 -5.79 6.94
C LEU A 165 -3.21 -4.39 7.40
N GLY A 166 -2.86 -3.54 6.43
CA GLY A 166 -2.46 -2.15 6.67
C GLY A 166 -3.62 -1.22 7.01
N ASN A 167 -3.34 -0.16 7.76
CA ASN A 167 -4.24 0.97 7.98
C ASN A 167 -3.49 2.29 7.88
N ASN A 168 -3.90 3.13 6.92
CA ASN A 168 -3.32 4.46 6.74
C ASN A 168 -3.58 5.36 7.95
N ARG A 169 -2.62 6.25 8.25
CA ARG A 169 -2.80 7.34 9.21
C ARG A 169 -4.13 8.09 9.02
N GLY A 170 -4.73 8.47 10.14
CA GLY A 170 -6.00 9.21 10.18
C GLY A 170 -7.25 8.36 9.97
N ASN A 171 -7.15 7.14 9.44
CA ASN A 171 -8.28 6.23 9.29
C ASN A 171 -8.82 5.75 10.67
N ARG A 172 -9.89 4.94 10.69
CA ARG A 172 -10.57 4.45 11.91
C ARG A 172 -9.61 3.80 12.93
N TYR A 173 -8.62 3.05 12.47
CA TYR A 173 -7.73 2.25 13.32
C TYR A 173 -6.38 2.95 13.60
N SER A 174 -5.96 3.87 12.73
CA SER A 174 -4.68 4.59 12.83
C SER A 174 -4.91 6.08 13.13
N HIS A 175 -5.79 6.37 14.09
CA HIS A 175 -6.27 7.71 14.41
C HIS A 175 -5.51 8.38 15.59
N LYS A 176 -4.20 8.09 15.73
CA LYS A 176 -3.38 8.56 16.85
C LYS A 176 -2.03 9.09 16.36
N ASN A 177 -1.55 10.14 17.02
CA ASN A 177 -0.22 10.73 16.83
C ASN A 177 0.32 11.13 18.22
N THR A 178 1.62 10.95 18.45
CA THR A 178 2.21 11.21 19.78
C THR A 178 2.45 12.69 20.08
N LYS A 179 2.33 13.59 19.09
CA LYS A 179 2.49 15.04 19.23
C LYS A 179 1.17 15.79 19.04
N PHE A 180 0.40 15.45 18.01
CA PHE A 180 -0.81 16.18 17.62
C PHE A 180 -2.08 15.40 17.94
N LYS A 181 -3.12 16.10 18.39
CA LYS A 181 -4.45 15.51 18.62
C LYS A 181 -5.26 15.53 17.32
N PRO A 182 -6.16 14.56 17.08
CA PRO A 182 -7.04 14.57 15.91
C PRO A 182 -7.95 15.81 15.77
N SER A 183 -8.14 16.57 16.84
CA SER A 183 -8.86 17.85 16.81
C SER A 183 -8.05 19.00 16.19
N GLN A 184 -6.73 18.85 15.99
CA GLN A 184 -5.82 19.87 15.48
C GLN A 184 -5.59 19.71 13.97
N ASN A 185 -5.43 20.82 13.24
CA ASN A 185 -5.20 20.77 11.78
C ASN A 185 -3.91 20.03 11.40
N HIS A 186 -2.83 20.22 12.17
CA HIS A 186 -1.56 19.52 11.93
C HIS A 186 -1.66 17.98 11.95
N PHE A 187 -2.65 17.42 12.64
CA PHE A 187 -2.87 15.97 12.59
C PHE A 187 -3.35 15.50 11.20
N TRP A 188 -4.02 16.36 10.45
CA TRP A 188 -4.59 16.06 9.13
C TRP A 188 -3.76 16.60 7.97
N ASP A 189 -2.60 17.17 8.28
CA ASP A 189 -1.68 17.74 7.31
C ASP A 189 -0.78 16.66 6.70
N PHE A 190 -1.41 15.72 5.99
CA PHE A 190 -0.75 14.63 5.28
C PHE A 190 -1.45 14.33 3.97
N SER A 191 -0.75 13.77 3.00
CA SER A 191 -1.21 13.41 1.67
C SER A 191 -0.68 12.03 1.26
N VAL A 192 -0.77 11.67 -0.02
CA VAL A 192 -0.11 10.47 -0.56
C VAL A 192 1.40 10.46 -0.28
N ASP A 193 2.05 11.62 -0.20
CA ASP A 193 3.48 11.74 0.11
C ASP A 193 3.82 11.10 1.45
N GLU A 194 3.18 11.52 2.54
CA GLU A 194 3.48 11.01 3.87
C GLU A 194 3.13 9.51 4.00
N LEU A 195 2.09 9.05 3.29
CA LEU A 195 1.77 7.62 3.26
C LEU A 195 2.92 6.81 2.62
N ALA A 196 3.49 7.31 1.54
CA ALA A 196 4.58 6.65 0.82
C ALA A 196 5.93 6.77 1.56
N LEU A 197 6.21 7.93 2.16
CA LEU A 197 7.48 8.24 2.82
C LEU A 197 7.59 7.64 4.22
N TYR A 198 6.47 7.50 4.94
CA TYR A 198 6.49 7.11 6.35
C TYR A 198 5.66 5.85 6.64
N ASP A 199 4.40 5.77 6.18
CA ASP A 199 3.52 4.65 6.54
C ASP A 199 3.99 3.34 5.91
N VAL A 200 4.25 3.33 4.59
CA VAL A 200 4.71 2.13 3.88
C VAL A 200 6.02 1.59 4.46
N PRO A 201 7.11 2.38 4.60
CA PRO A 201 8.35 1.88 5.19
C PRO A 201 8.18 1.37 6.63
N ALA A 202 7.44 2.10 7.48
CA ALA A 202 7.24 1.69 8.88
C ALA A 202 6.49 0.36 8.99
N ASN A 203 5.42 0.17 8.20
CA ASN A 203 4.66 -1.07 8.18
C ASN A 203 5.52 -2.25 7.70
N LEU A 204 6.20 -2.10 6.56
CA LEU A 204 7.00 -3.18 5.96
C LEU A 204 8.18 -3.56 6.86
N ASN A 205 8.91 -2.59 7.39
CA ASN A 205 10.03 -2.85 8.30
C ASN A 205 9.55 -3.56 9.57
N TYR A 206 8.45 -3.10 10.17
CA TYR A 206 7.89 -3.76 11.36
C TYR A 206 7.56 -5.23 11.11
N ILE A 207 6.90 -5.54 9.99
CA ILE A 207 6.54 -6.92 9.63
C ILE A 207 7.79 -7.77 9.45
N LEU A 208 8.76 -7.29 8.68
CA LEU A 208 9.99 -8.05 8.39
C LEU A 208 10.83 -8.27 9.65
N ASP A 209 10.90 -7.26 10.53
CA ASP A 209 11.64 -7.35 11.78
C ASP A 209 10.94 -8.26 12.79
N LEU A 210 9.60 -8.26 12.86
CA LEU A 210 8.88 -9.18 13.75
C LEU A 210 8.94 -10.63 13.26
N THR A 211 8.74 -10.84 11.96
CA THR A 211 8.67 -12.17 11.34
C THR A 211 10.05 -12.77 11.05
N GLN A 212 11.11 -11.95 11.10
CA GLN A 212 12.48 -12.28 10.71
C GLN A 212 12.62 -12.71 9.24
N GLN A 213 11.66 -12.33 8.39
CA GLN A 213 11.75 -12.59 6.95
C GLN A 213 12.63 -11.57 6.26
N LYS A 214 13.36 -12.03 5.23
CA LYS A 214 14.19 -11.15 4.39
C LYS A 214 13.31 -10.28 3.48
N THR A 215 12.22 -10.84 2.99
CA THR A 215 11.30 -10.23 2.02
C THR A 215 9.84 -10.53 2.37
N LEU A 216 8.91 -9.77 1.82
CA LEU A 216 7.47 -10.03 1.88
C LEU A 216 6.79 -9.70 0.54
N SER A 217 5.57 -10.19 0.34
CA SER A 217 4.74 -9.78 -0.80
C SER A 217 3.81 -8.63 -0.43
N TYR A 218 3.71 -7.61 -1.28
CA TYR A 218 2.82 -6.47 -1.11
C TYR A 218 1.62 -6.60 -2.06
N VAL A 219 0.40 -6.51 -1.56
CA VAL A 219 -0.83 -6.41 -2.36
C VAL A 219 -1.49 -5.07 -2.06
N GLY A 220 -1.52 -4.18 -3.05
CA GLY A 220 -2.19 -2.90 -2.94
C GLY A 220 -3.52 -2.90 -3.69
N PHE A 221 -4.50 -2.18 -3.17
CA PHE A 221 -5.71 -1.83 -3.90
C PHE A 221 -5.83 -0.31 -4.07
N SER A 222 -6.07 0.18 -5.30
CA SER A 222 -6.34 1.60 -5.57
C SER A 222 -5.24 2.51 -4.98
N GLN A 223 -5.55 3.45 -4.07
CA GLN A 223 -4.53 4.25 -3.37
C GLN A 223 -3.46 3.40 -2.66
N GLY A 224 -3.78 2.19 -2.21
CA GLY A 224 -2.79 1.25 -1.68
C GLY A 224 -1.69 0.88 -2.69
N THR A 225 -2.00 0.87 -3.99
CA THR A 225 -0.98 0.73 -5.04
C THR A 225 -0.21 2.02 -5.24
N ALA A 226 -0.87 3.17 -5.20
CA ALA A 226 -0.23 4.49 -5.35
C ALA A 226 0.87 4.69 -4.30
N GLN A 227 0.56 4.34 -3.04
CA GLN A 227 1.50 4.36 -1.93
C GLN A 227 2.74 3.50 -2.21
N ALA A 228 2.55 2.28 -2.74
CA ALA A 228 3.65 1.40 -3.13
C ALA A 228 4.45 1.95 -4.32
N PHE A 229 3.80 2.44 -5.38
CA PHE A 229 4.48 3.04 -6.52
C PHE A 229 5.35 4.23 -6.09
N ALA A 230 4.81 5.14 -5.27
CA ALA A 230 5.55 6.26 -4.73
C ALA A 230 6.69 5.79 -3.81
N SER A 231 6.41 4.92 -2.84
CA SER A 231 7.41 4.48 -1.86
C SER A 231 8.56 3.69 -2.50
N PHE A 232 8.25 2.73 -3.37
CA PHE A 232 9.25 1.86 -4.00
C PHE A 232 10.07 2.58 -5.07
N SER A 233 9.51 3.63 -5.70
CA SER A 233 10.29 4.47 -6.62
C SER A 233 11.24 5.41 -5.90
N LEU A 234 10.88 5.88 -4.69
CA LEU A 234 11.71 6.76 -3.88
C LEU A 234 12.71 6.00 -2.98
N ASN A 235 12.44 4.72 -2.68
CA ASN A 235 13.26 3.91 -1.79
C ASN A 235 13.59 2.52 -2.40
N PRO A 236 14.64 2.44 -3.24
CA PRO A 236 15.05 1.18 -3.88
C PRO A 236 15.46 0.08 -2.88
N GLN A 237 15.97 0.45 -1.70
CA GLN A 237 16.35 -0.52 -0.67
C GLN A 237 15.12 -1.21 -0.07
N LEU A 238 14.06 -0.44 0.20
CA LEU A 238 12.78 -1.00 0.64
C LEU A 238 12.15 -1.85 -0.47
N ALA A 239 12.18 -1.38 -1.72
CA ALA A 239 11.66 -2.13 -2.87
C ALA A 239 12.36 -3.48 -3.04
N ALA A 240 13.66 -3.59 -2.73
CA ALA A 240 14.40 -4.84 -2.76
C ALA A 240 13.96 -5.86 -1.68
N ARG A 241 13.26 -5.40 -0.63
CA ARG A 241 12.66 -6.26 0.40
C ARG A 241 11.23 -6.71 0.04
N VAL A 242 10.75 -6.39 -1.16
CA VAL A 242 9.44 -6.82 -1.68
C VAL A 242 9.67 -7.84 -2.78
N ASN A 243 9.34 -9.11 -2.52
CA ASN A 243 9.55 -10.18 -3.49
C ASN A 243 8.50 -10.19 -4.61
N MET A 244 7.28 -9.72 -4.33
CA MET A 244 6.21 -9.55 -5.30
C MET A 244 5.32 -8.36 -4.92
N PHE A 245 5.14 -7.42 -5.85
CA PHE A 245 4.15 -6.37 -5.74
C PHE A 245 2.94 -6.67 -6.64
N VAL A 246 1.81 -6.99 -6.01
CA VAL A 246 0.51 -7.16 -6.69
C VAL A 246 -0.29 -5.86 -6.60
N ALA A 247 -0.57 -5.25 -7.75
CA ALA A 247 -1.34 -4.01 -7.83
C ALA A 247 -2.75 -4.30 -8.38
N LEU A 248 -3.76 -4.19 -7.50
CA LEU A 248 -5.18 -4.34 -7.84
C LEU A 248 -5.78 -2.95 -8.12
N ALA A 249 -6.34 -2.75 -9.31
CA ALA A 249 -6.90 -1.48 -9.78
C ALA A 249 -5.90 -0.33 -9.60
N PRO A 250 -4.73 -0.41 -10.27
CA PRO A 250 -3.57 0.38 -9.90
C PRO A 250 -3.80 1.87 -10.13
N ALA A 251 -3.68 2.66 -9.07
CA ALA A 251 -3.73 4.11 -9.12
C ALA A 251 -2.30 4.67 -9.21
N GLY A 252 -1.89 5.07 -10.42
CA GLY A 252 -0.72 5.92 -10.65
C GLY A 252 -1.20 7.27 -11.16
N ARG A 253 -1.54 7.34 -12.44
CA ARG A 253 -2.27 8.49 -13.01
C ARG A 253 -3.77 8.23 -12.97
N ALA A 254 -4.53 9.19 -12.43
CA ALA A 254 -5.99 9.12 -12.39
C ALA A 254 -6.61 10.01 -13.48
N LYS A 255 -7.58 9.48 -14.24
CA LYS A 255 -8.43 10.25 -15.14
C LYS A 255 -9.42 11.14 -14.37
N GLY A 256 -9.66 10.79 -13.10
CA GLY A 256 -10.52 11.53 -12.17
C GLY A 256 -12.00 11.18 -12.32
N LEU A 257 -12.85 12.11 -11.89
CA LEU A 257 -14.31 11.94 -11.92
C LEU A 257 -14.85 11.84 -13.35
N LYS A 258 -16.04 11.26 -13.50
CA LYS A 258 -16.78 11.24 -14.75
C LYS A 258 -16.87 12.65 -15.33
N LYS A 259 -16.56 12.78 -16.63
CA LYS A 259 -16.62 14.05 -17.35
C LYS A 259 -18.00 14.69 -17.18
N GLY A 260 -18.03 15.86 -16.56
CA GLY A 260 -19.22 16.56 -16.10
C GLY A 260 -18.82 17.77 -15.25
N VAL A 261 -19.80 18.54 -14.78
CA VAL A 261 -19.55 19.82 -14.07
C VAL A 261 -18.63 19.63 -12.86
N ILE A 262 -18.87 18.60 -12.05
CA ILE A 262 -18.06 18.30 -10.85
C ILE A 262 -16.62 17.95 -11.27
N GLY A 263 -16.46 17.08 -12.28
CA GLY A 263 -15.13 16.71 -12.78
C GLY A 263 -14.36 17.87 -13.38
N SER A 264 -15.03 18.79 -14.09
CA SER A 264 -14.41 20.01 -14.63
C SER A 264 -14.02 20.99 -13.53
N PHE A 265 -14.87 21.19 -12.52
CA PHE A 265 -14.61 22.09 -11.41
C PHE A 265 -13.40 21.64 -10.58
N VAL A 266 -13.37 20.35 -10.24
CA VAL A 266 -12.27 19.74 -9.48
C VAL A 266 -10.92 19.86 -10.21
N ARG A 267 -10.90 19.76 -11.54
CA ARG A 267 -9.68 19.96 -12.33
C ARG A 267 -9.20 21.41 -12.38
N LEU A 268 -10.11 22.37 -12.28
CA LEU A 268 -9.80 23.80 -12.37
C LEU A 268 -9.39 24.40 -11.03
N ALA A 269 -9.94 23.90 -9.91
CA ALA A 269 -9.67 24.42 -8.59
C ALA A 269 -9.58 23.30 -7.52
N PRO A 270 -8.52 22.48 -7.52
CA PRO A 270 -8.33 21.42 -6.52
C PRO A 270 -8.40 21.91 -5.07
N ASP A 271 -7.87 23.10 -4.77
CA ASP A 271 -7.84 23.63 -3.40
C ASP A 271 -9.20 24.09 -2.90
N SER A 272 -10.17 24.30 -3.79
CA SER A 272 -11.55 24.64 -3.40
C SER A 272 -12.19 23.55 -2.52
N ILE A 273 -11.66 22.32 -2.54
CA ILE A 273 -12.07 21.25 -1.63
C ILE A 273 -11.83 21.64 -0.15
N PHE A 274 -10.76 22.38 0.17
CA PHE A 274 -10.53 22.87 1.54
C PHE A 274 -11.62 23.85 1.97
N LEU A 275 -12.19 24.64 1.05
CA LEU A 275 -13.30 25.55 1.35
C LEU A 275 -14.58 24.75 1.69
N MET A 276 -14.80 23.62 1.01
CA MET A 276 -15.99 22.78 1.23
C MET A 276 -15.85 21.92 2.49
N PHE A 277 -14.73 21.21 2.65
CA PHE A 277 -14.58 20.18 3.69
C PHE A 277 -13.72 20.63 4.89
N GLY A 278 -13.14 21.83 4.84
CA GLY A 278 -12.16 22.30 5.83
C GLY A 278 -10.80 21.61 5.68
N ALA A 279 -9.94 21.73 6.69
CA ALA A 279 -8.55 21.23 6.67
C ALA A 279 -8.33 19.96 7.50
N LYS A 280 -9.39 19.19 7.83
CA LYS A 280 -9.33 18.03 8.72
C LYS A 280 -9.72 16.73 8.00
N ALA A 281 -10.58 15.91 8.60
CA ALA A 281 -11.10 14.70 8.01
C ALA A 281 -12.01 15.01 6.82
N CYS A 282 -11.80 14.32 5.69
CA CYS A 282 -12.70 14.39 4.55
C CYS A 282 -13.94 13.52 4.76
N MET A 283 -15.11 14.03 4.35
CA MET A 283 -16.41 13.33 4.36
C MET A 283 -16.73 12.54 5.65
N PRO A 284 -16.63 13.14 6.85
CA PRO A 284 -17.08 12.48 8.08
C PRO A 284 -18.59 12.13 8.04
N SER A 285 -19.34 12.82 7.18
CA SER A 285 -20.76 12.58 6.94
C SER A 285 -21.05 11.17 6.40
N ALA A 286 -20.15 10.54 5.65
CA ALA A 286 -20.39 9.18 5.14
C ALA A 286 -20.59 8.17 6.28
N LEU A 287 -19.77 8.27 7.32
CA LEU A 287 -19.88 7.46 8.53
C LEU A 287 -21.10 7.83 9.38
N PHE A 288 -21.47 9.11 9.40
CA PHE A 288 -22.71 9.56 10.03
C PHE A 288 -23.94 8.92 9.36
N TRP A 289 -24.02 8.98 8.03
CA TRP A 289 -25.13 8.39 7.27
C TRP A 289 -25.16 6.88 7.37
N ARG A 290 -24.01 6.20 7.38
CA ARG A 290 -23.93 4.76 7.64
C ARG A 290 -24.59 4.39 8.97
N ASN A 291 -24.37 5.19 10.01
CA ASN A 291 -24.89 4.91 11.34
C ASN A 291 -26.36 5.34 11.51
N LEU A 292 -26.90 6.17 10.61
CA LEU A 292 -28.25 6.74 10.71
C LEU A 292 -29.27 6.07 9.78
N LEU A 293 -28.85 5.72 8.55
CA LEU A 293 -29.73 5.17 7.53
C LEU A 293 -29.88 3.66 7.69
N ALA A 294 -31.06 3.16 7.32
CA ALA A 294 -31.27 1.72 7.12
C ALA A 294 -30.28 1.18 6.06
N ARG A 295 -29.86 -0.09 6.16
CA ARG A 295 -28.79 -0.66 5.32
C ARG A 295 -29.07 -0.52 3.83
N ASN A 296 -30.28 -0.89 3.38
CA ASN A 296 -30.67 -0.75 1.98
C ASN A 296 -30.64 0.71 1.49
N SER A 297 -31.03 1.66 2.35
CA SER A 297 -31.00 3.09 2.04
C SER A 297 -29.57 3.61 1.97
N PHE A 298 -28.71 3.20 2.88
CA PHE A 298 -27.28 3.53 2.84
C PHE A 298 -26.63 2.97 1.57
N THR A 299 -26.89 1.70 1.23
CA THR A 299 -26.41 1.07 0.01
C THR A 299 -26.89 1.81 -1.24
N SER A 300 -28.17 2.18 -1.30
CA SER A 300 -28.72 2.96 -2.41
C SER A 300 -28.07 4.34 -2.53
N LEU A 301 -27.76 4.98 -1.40
CA LEU A 301 -27.05 6.26 -1.37
C LEU A 301 -25.63 6.13 -1.92
N ILE A 302 -24.90 5.08 -1.56
CA ILE A 302 -23.57 4.81 -2.10
C ILE A 302 -23.64 4.52 -3.61
N ASP A 303 -24.58 3.67 -4.05
CA ASP A 303 -24.78 3.37 -5.47
C ASP A 303 -25.09 4.62 -6.29
N ALA A 304 -26.00 5.47 -5.81
CA ALA A 304 -26.33 6.73 -6.46
C ALA A 304 -25.12 7.67 -6.54
N SER A 305 -24.33 7.75 -5.46
CA SER A 305 -23.13 8.58 -5.39
C SER A 305 -22.04 8.09 -6.35
N CYS A 306 -21.75 6.79 -6.37
CA CYS A 306 -20.77 6.19 -7.28
C CYS A 306 -21.19 6.29 -8.74
N ARG A 307 -22.48 6.11 -9.04
CA ARG A 307 -23.04 6.30 -10.39
C ARG A 307 -22.92 7.75 -10.86
N LEU A 308 -23.14 8.71 -9.96
CA LEU A 308 -23.02 10.13 -10.27
C LEU A 308 -21.56 10.54 -10.50
N LEU A 309 -20.66 10.16 -9.60
CA LEU A 309 -19.25 10.59 -9.58
C LEU A 309 -18.38 9.86 -10.59
N PHE A 310 -18.58 8.55 -10.74
CA PHE A 310 -17.69 7.67 -11.51
C PHE A 310 -18.41 6.95 -12.65
N GLY A 311 -19.74 6.89 -12.62
CA GLY A 311 -20.53 6.14 -13.61
C GLY A 311 -20.64 4.65 -13.31
N TRP A 312 -20.19 4.20 -12.14
CA TRP A 312 -20.18 2.80 -11.73
C TRP A 312 -21.58 2.27 -11.41
N ARG A 313 -21.80 0.99 -11.71
CA ARG A 313 -23.04 0.27 -11.45
C ARG A 313 -22.94 -0.68 -10.26
N MET A 314 -21.74 -1.13 -9.89
CA MET A 314 -21.48 -2.10 -8.82
C MET A 314 -22.36 -3.34 -8.96
N ALA A 315 -22.46 -3.85 -10.20
CA ALA A 315 -23.38 -4.93 -10.57
C ALA A 315 -22.84 -6.32 -10.19
N ASN A 316 -21.53 -6.45 -10.03
CA ASN A 316 -20.86 -7.74 -9.83
C ASN A 316 -20.79 -8.18 -8.36
N PHE A 317 -21.41 -7.44 -7.42
CA PHE A 317 -21.29 -7.68 -5.98
C PHE A 317 -22.11 -8.88 -5.46
N GLY A 318 -22.95 -9.48 -6.29
CA GLY A 318 -23.82 -10.60 -5.91
C GLY A 318 -25.15 -10.13 -5.31
N SER A 319 -25.59 -10.79 -4.24
CA SER A 319 -26.87 -10.49 -3.59
C SER A 319 -26.87 -9.11 -2.90
N GLN A 320 -28.08 -8.56 -2.70
CA GLN A 320 -28.25 -7.29 -2.00
C GLN A 320 -27.71 -7.33 -0.56
N ASP A 321 -27.89 -8.45 0.15
CA ASP A 321 -27.40 -8.61 1.53
C ASP A 321 -25.88 -8.61 1.58
N ARG A 322 -25.22 -9.29 0.62
CA ARG A 322 -23.76 -9.25 0.50
C ARG A 322 -23.28 -7.82 0.22
N LYS A 323 -23.98 -7.09 -0.66
CA LYS A 323 -23.67 -5.69 -0.95
C LYS A 323 -23.82 -4.78 0.28
N ASN A 324 -24.87 -4.98 1.07
CA ASN A 324 -25.08 -4.29 2.34
C ASN A 324 -23.94 -4.56 3.33
N MET A 325 -23.52 -5.82 3.45
CA MET A 325 -22.37 -6.22 4.28
C MET A 325 -21.09 -5.50 3.85
N LEU A 326 -20.74 -5.55 2.57
CA LEU A 326 -19.54 -4.90 2.05
C LEU A 326 -19.54 -3.38 2.27
N PHE A 327 -20.67 -2.72 2.00
CA PHE A 327 -20.75 -1.26 2.13
C PHE A 327 -20.74 -0.78 3.59
N ALA A 328 -21.15 -1.60 4.56
CA ALA A 328 -20.98 -1.28 5.97
C ALA A 328 -19.51 -1.06 6.36
N HIS A 329 -18.59 -1.73 5.65
CA HIS A 329 -17.14 -1.74 5.87
C HIS A 329 -16.33 -0.91 4.86
N LEU A 330 -16.99 -0.18 3.94
CA LEU A 330 -16.32 0.55 2.86
C LEU A 330 -15.56 1.79 3.34
N PHE A 331 -16.19 2.62 4.18
CA PHE A 331 -15.70 3.96 4.45
C PHE A 331 -14.92 4.08 5.76
N SER A 332 -13.86 4.87 5.70
CA SER A 332 -13.07 5.35 6.81
C SER A 332 -12.49 6.73 6.48
N TYR A 333 -12.01 7.45 7.49
CA TYR A 333 -11.48 8.80 7.34
C TYR A 333 -10.20 8.85 6.52
N THR A 334 -9.99 9.98 5.86
CA THR A 334 -8.72 10.42 5.24
C THR A 334 -8.59 11.94 5.44
N SER A 335 -7.42 12.53 5.23
CA SER A 335 -7.27 13.98 5.25
C SER A 335 -7.87 14.62 4.00
N VAL A 336 -8.38 15.85 4.13
CA VAL A 336 -8.77 16.66 2.97
C VAL A 336 -7.57 16.92 2.07
N LYS A 337 -6.36 17.10 2.64
CA LYS A 337 -5.11 17.26 1.87
C LYS A 337 -4.82 16.07 0.94
N THR A 338 -5.10 14.83 1.35
CA THR A 338 -5.00 13.65 0.47
C THR A 338 -5.93 13.73 -0.74
N ILE A 339 -7.17 14.22 -0.54
CA ILE A 339 -8.13 14.38 -1.63
C ILE A 339 -7.69 15.49 -2.59
N VAL A 340 -7.23 16.61 -2.04
CA VAL A 340 -6.66 17.71 -2.85
C VAL A 340 -5.48 17.20 -3.66
N HIS A 341 -4.58 16.42 -3.06
CA HIS A 341 -3.44 15.82 -3.76
C HIS A 341 -3.89 14.99 -4.98
N TRP A 342 -4.88 14.10 -4.81
CA TRP A 342 -5.44 13.35 -5.94
C TRP A 342 -5.99 14.26 -7.04
N PHE A 343 -6.65 15.36 -6.68
CA PHE A 343 -7.17 16.31 -7.66
C PHE A 343 -6.08 17.15 -8.32
N GLN A 344 -4.98 17.46 -7.64
CA GLN A 344 -3.78 18.05 -8.26
C GLN A 344 -3.20 17.08 -9.32
N MET A 345 -3.06 15.79 -9.00
CA MET A 345 -2.59 14.79 -9.96
C MET A 345 -3.51 14.66 -11.18
N VAL A 346 -4.84 14.70 -10.98
CA VAL A 346 -5.83 14.68 -12.07
C VAL A 346 -5.75 15.95 -12.93
N ALA A 347 -5.58 17.11 -12.30
CA ALA A 347 -5.48 18.40 -12.98
C ALA A 347 -4.20 18.50 -13.82
N MET A 348 -3.06 18.08 -13.27
CA MET A 348 -1.76 18.09 -13.94
C MET A 348 -1.56 16.90 -14.88
N ASN A 349 -2.47 15.90 -14.85
CA ASN A 349 -2.35 14.65 -15.60
C ASN A 349 -1.00 13.94 -15.35
N GLN A 350 -0.55 13.95 -14.09
CA GLN A 350 0.77 13.50 -13.68
C GLN A 350 0.72 12.87 -12.29
N PHE A 351 1.44 11.76 -12.10
CA PHE A 351 1.62 11.15 -10.78
C PHE A 351 2.82 11.81 -10.10
N GLN A 352 2.55 12.72 -9.16
CA GLN A 352 3.53 13.66 -8.60
C GLN A 352 3.31 13.88 -7.11
N MET A 353 4.29 14.50 -6.46
CA MET A 353 4.21 14.96 -5.07
C MET A 353 3.23 16.15 -4.91
N TYR A 354 2.85 16.42 -3.67
CA TYR A 354 1.87 17.45 -3.33
C TYR A 354 2.43 18.85 -3.62
N ASP A 355 1.60 19.70 -4.23
CA ASP A 355 1.93 21.11 -4.43
C ASP A 355 1.46 21.95 -3.23
N GLU A 356 2.41 22.38 -2.39
CA GLU A 356 2.16 23.29 -1.27
C GLU A 356 1.94 24.76 -1.73
N ASN A 357 2.34 25.11 -2.96
CA ASN A 357 2.56 26.50 -3.37
C ASN A 357 1.67 26.95 -4.56
N GLN A 358 0.37 26.65 -4.52
CA GLN A 358 -0.55 27.02 -5.61
C GLN A 358 -0.93 28.52 -5.64
N ASP A 359 -0.62 29.29 -4.58
CA ASP A 359 -0.84 30.74 -4.56
C ASP A 359 0.28 31.44 -5.35
N LEU A 360 0.15 31.42 -6.69
CA LEU A 360 1.07 32.02 -7.66
C LEU A 360 1.44 33.49 -7.35
N ALA A 361 0.65 34.18 -6.52
CA ALA A 361 0.84 35.56 -6.11
C ALA A 361 1.78 35.74 -4.90
N LYS A 362 2.00 34.73 -4.06
CA LYS A 362 2.66 34.87 -2.74
C LYS A 362 4.02 34.19 -2.63
N THR A 363 4.42 33.38 -3.60
CA THR A 363 5.70 32.66 -3.55
C THR A 363 6.72 33.31 -4.50
N PRO A 364 7.93 33.65 -4.03
CA PRO A 364 8.99 34.18 -4.90
C PRO A 364 9.51 33.15 -5.91
N TYR A 365 9.16 31.88 -5.75
CA TYR A 365 9.50 30.78 -6.66
C TYR A 365 8.39 30.59 -7.71
N ARG A 366 8.43 31.41 -8.76
CA ARG A 366 7.63 31.19 -9.97
C ARG A 366 8.09 29.89 -10.66
N GLY A 367 7.21 28.90 -10.79
CA GLY A 367 7.38 27.81 -11.75
C GLY A 367 8.02 26.50 -11.26
N THR A 368 8.04 26.20 -9.95
CA THR A 368 8.40 24.86 -9.47
C THR A 368 7.19 23.93 -9.61
N THR A 369 7.07 23.22 -10.74
CA THR A 369 6.18 22.05 -10.85
C THR A 369 6.58 21.01 -9.81
N PRO A 370 5.64 20.44 -9.03
CA PRO A 370 5.95 19.36 -8.10
C PRO A 370 6.63 18.18 -8.80
N ASN A 371 7.57 17.54 -8.10
CA ASN A 371 8.34 16.45 -8.69
C ASN A 371 7.45 15.24 -8.97
N PRO A 372 7.50 14.63 -10.18
CA PRO A 372 6.87 13.33 -10.41
C PRO A 372 7.51 12.23 -9.56
N TYR A 373 6.70 11.24 -9.16
CA TYR A 373 7.27 10.01 -8.62
C TYR A 373 7.96 9.23 -9.75
N PRO A 374 9.22 8.80 -9.59
CA PRO A 374 9.99 8.17 -10.66
C PRO A 374 9.66 6.67 -10.81
N VAL A 375 8.40 6.34 -11.15
CA VAL A 375 7.88 4.96 -11.16
C VAL A 375 8.66 3.98 -12.06
N HIS A 376 9.36 4.48 -13.08
CA HIS A 376 10.24 3.67 -13.94
C HIS A 376 11.45 3.07 -13.20
N GLN A 377 11.79 3.56 -12.00
CA GLN A 377 12.89 3.06 -11.18
C GLN A 377 12.53 1.82 -10.36
N ILE A 378 11.26 1.43 -10.33
CA ILE A 378 10.79 0.29 -9.55
C ILE A 378 11.28 -1.01 -10.20
N LYS A 379 12.04 -1.81 -9.44
CA LYS A 379 12.64 -3.07 -9.91
C LYS A 379 12.03 -4.33 -9.30
N CYS A 380 11.17 -4.20 -8.29
CA CYS A 380 10.55 -5.37 -7.68
C CYS A 380 9.65 -6.09 -8.69
N PRO A 381 9.59 -7.44 -8.68
CA PRO A 381 8.65 -8.20 -9.49
C PRO A 381 7.22 -7.71 -9.27
N MET A 382 6.45 -7.60 -10.36
CA MET A 382 5.14 -6.97 -10.32
C MET A 382 4.07 -7.77 -11.06
N ALA A 383 2.87 -7.76 -10.50
CA ALA A 383 1.66 -8.26 -11.13
C ALA A 383 0.56 -7.20 -11.06
N ILE A 384 0.01 -6.80 -12.21
CA ILE A 384 -1.03 -5.79 -12.33
C ILE A 384 -2.35 -6.46 -12.70
N PHE A 385 -3.37 -6.20 -11.89
CA PHE A 385 -4.75 -6.60 -12.14
C PHE A 385 -5.61 -5.35 -12.31
N TYR A 386 -6.42 -5.28 -13.36
CA TYR A 386 -7.31 -4.14 -13.58
C TYR A 386 -8.63 -4.53 -14.26
N GLY A 387 -9.65 -3.73 -13.98
CA GLY A 387 -10.97 -3.85 -14.60
C GLY A 387 -11.04 -3.09 -15.93
N GLY A 388 -11.66 -3.68 -16.95
CA GLY A 388 -11.87 -3.01 -18.26
C GLY A 388 -12.91 -1.89 -18.20
N ALA A 389 -13.83 -1.95 -17.24
CA ALA A 389 -14.86 -0.94 -16.99
C ALA A 389 -14.44 0.10 -15.93
N ASP A 390 -13.21 0.01 -15.39
CA ASP A 390 -12.68 0.99 -14.45
C ASP A 390 -12.29 2.30 -15.17
N GLY A 391 -13.10 3.34 -14.95
CA GLY A 391 -12.88 4.66 -15.53
C GLY A 391 -11.91 5.58 -14.76
N ILE A 392 -11.48 5.23 -13.54
CA ILE A 392 -10.66 6.12 -12.71
C ILE A 392 -9.19 6.05 -13.08
N CYS A 393 -8.65 4.85 -13.25
CA CYS A 393 -7.21 4.64 -13.41
C CYS A 393 -6.79 4.74 -14.88
N ASP A 394 -5.71 5.46 -15.16
CA ASP A 394 -5.07 5.45 -16.47
C ASP A 394 -4.06 4.31 -16.56
N VAL A 395 -4.60 3.09 -16.66
CA VAL A 395 -3.80 1.88 -16.62
C VAL A 395 -2.84 1.78 -17.81
N GLN A 396 -3.25 2.22 -19.02
CA GLN A 396 -2.37 2.13 -20.19
C GLN A 396 -1.09 2.92 -20.00
N TRP A 397 -1.20 4.17 -19.52
CA TRP A 397 -0.03 4.98 -19.19
C TRP A 397 0.87 4.29 -18.17
N LEU A 398 0.28 3.67 -17.14
CA LEU A 398 1.06 2.97 -16.13
C LEU A 398 1.79 1.76 -16.75
N LEU A 399 1.11 0.94 -17.54
CA LEU A 399 1.71 -0.22 -18.21
C LEU A 399 2.91 0.18 -19.08
N ASP A 400 2.83 1.33 -19.76
CA ASP A 400 3.93 1.86 -20.58
C ASP A 400 5.18 2.24 -19.74
N GLN A 401 5.03 2.45 -18.43
CA GLN A 401 6.13 2.75 -17.51
C GLN A 401 6.72 1.51 -16.83
N MET A 402 6.05 0.36 -16.88
CA MET A 402 6.42 -0.81 -16.08
C MET A 402 7.47 -1.71 -16.76
N PRO A 403 8.25 -2.48 -15.97
CA PRO A 403 9.16 -3.48 -16.51
C PRO A 403 8.44 -4.48 -17.44
N LYS A 404 9.10 -4.91 -18.52
CA LYS A 404 8.53 -5.82 -19.53
C LYS A 404 8.08 -7.19 -18.98
N ASN A 405 8.65 -7.63 -17.87
CA ASN A 405 8.31 -8.88 -17.19
C ASN A 405 7.14 -8.76 -16.20
N THR A 406 6.45 -7.60 -16.18
CA THR A 406 5.25 -7.41 -15.35
C THR A 406 4.14 -8.34 -15.80
N PHE A 407 3.59 -9.13 -14.88
CA PHE A 407 2.40 -9.93 -15.18
C PHE A 407 1.19 -9.00 -15.28
N ILE A 408 0.35 -9.16 -16.30
CA ILE A 408 -0.81 -8.29 -16.52
C ILE A 408 -2.06 -9.16 -16.66
N HIS A 409 -3.08 -8.86 -15.86
CA HIS A 409 -4.39 -9.47 -15.97
C HIS A 409 -5.50 -8.42 -16.04
N ARG A 410 -6.28 -8.48 -17.11
CA ARG A 410 -7.43 -7.62 -17.33
C ARG A 410 -8.71 -8.43 -17.18
N GLN A 411 -9.67 -7.90 -16.42
CA GLN A 411 -11.02 -8.44 -16.32
C GLN A 411 -12.01 -7.43 -16.90
N ASP A 412 -12.51 -7.68 -18.12
CA ASP A 412 -13.21 -6.66 -18.92
C ASP A 412 -14.43 -6.04 -18.23
N GLU A 413 -15.24 -6.88 -17.57
CA GLU A 413 -16.50 -6.48 -16.95
C GLU A 413 -16.35 -5.83 -15.58
N TYR A 414 -15.14 -5.81 -15.03
CA TYR A 414 -14.91 -5.33 -13.67
C TYR A 414 -14.77 -3.81 -13.65
N GLU A 415 -15.48 -3.18 -12.72
CA GLU A 415 -15.30 -1.82 -12.26
C GLU A 415 -14.23 -1.77 -11.14
N HIS A 416 -14.03 -0.60 -10.52
CA HIS A 416 -12.91 -0.38 -9.61
C HIS A 416 -12.94 -1.27 -8.36
N LEU A 417 -14.07 -1.36 -7.65
CA LEU A 417 -14.20 -2.17 -6.43
C LEU A 417 -14.33 -3.67 -6.73
N ASP A 418 -14.65 -4.06 -7.97
CA ASP A 418 -14.92 -5.45 -8.32
C ASP A 418 -13.69 -6.35 -8.11
N LEU A 419 -12.47 -5.81 -8.27
CA LEU A 419 -11.25 -6.59 -8.04
C LEU A 419 -11.12 -7.13 -6.62
N ILE A 420 -11.75 -6.50 -5.63
CA ILE A 420 -11.73 -6.95 -4.24
C ILE A 420 -13.08 -7.50 -3.78
N TRP A 421 -14.18 -7.14 -4.45
CA TRP A 421 -15.53 -7.40 -3.93
C TRP A 421 -16.52 -7.99 -4.91
N ALA A 422 -16.19 -8.20 -6.19
CA ALA A 422 -17.08 -8.96 -7.05
C ALA A 422 -17.32 -10.35 -6.45
N ALA A 423 -18.55 -10.87 -6.57
CA ALA A 423 -18.87 -12.23 -6.15
C ALA A 423 -18.04 -13.28 -6.90
N SER A 424 -17.57 -12.95 -8.10
CA SER A 424 -16.64 -13.76 -8.88
C SER A 424 -15.16 -13.47 -8.59
N ALA A 425 -14.80 -12.51 -7.74
CA ALA A 425 -13.39 -12.18 -7.48
C ALA A 425 -12.63 -13.37 -6.85
N SER A 426 -13.30 -14.15 -6.01
CA SER A 426 -12.76 -15.36 -5.36
C SER A 426 -12.46 -16.50 -6.34
N THR A 427 -13.03 -16.48 -7.53
CA THR A 427 -12.78 -17.48 -8.59
C THR A 427 -11.95 -16.92 -9.74
N CYS A 428 -12.10 -15.63 -10.06
CA CYS A 428 -11.45 -15.01 -11.21
C CYS A 428 -10.13 -14.30 -10.87
N ILE A 429 -10.02 -13.67 -9.70
CA ILE A 429 -8.89 -12.78 -9.36
C ILE A 429 -8.01 -13.42 -8.28
N PHE A 430 -8.58 -13.76 -7.13
CA PHE A 430 -7.81 -14.20 -5.96
C PHE A 430 -6.96 -15.45 -6.21
N PRO A 431 -7.44 -16.49 -6.92
CA PRO A 431 -6.60 -17.66 -7.22
C PRO A 431 -5.35 -17.30 -8.04
N LYS A 432 -5.46 -16.33 -8.95
CA LYS A 432 -4.32 -15.86 -9.75
C LYS A 432 -3.33 -15.07 -8.90
N VAL A 433 -3.82 -14.22 -8.00
CA VAL A 433 -2.98 -13.47 -7.04
C VAL A 433 -2.21 -14.45 -6.15
N ILE A 434 -2.91 -15.40 -5.53
CA ILE A 434 -2.33 -16.41 -4.65
C ILE A 434 -1.27 -17.24 -5.39
N ARG A 435 -1.58 -17.69 -6.61
CA ARG A 435 -0.65 -18.47 -7.42
C ARG A 435 0.65 -17.71 -7.69
N ILE A 436 0.56 -16.45 -8.12
CA ILE A 436 1.76 -15.63 -8.44
C ILE A 436 2.63 -15.39 -7.21
N ILE A 437 2.01 -15.11 -6.06
CA ILE A 437 2.73 -14.95 -4.79
C ILE A 437 3.42 -16.27 -4.44
N LYS A 438 2.69 -17.38 -4.47
CA LYS A 438 3.21 -18.72 -4.16
C LYS A 438 4.40 -19.10 -5.05
N GLU A 439 4.25 -18.99 -6.37
CA GLU A 439 5.33 -19.26 -7.34
C GLU A 439 6.56 -18.38 -7.14
N THR A 440 6.38 -17.16 -6.60
CA THR A 440 7.50 -16.26 -6.33
C THR A 440 8.25 -16.63 -5.06
N VAL A 441 7.51 -16.95 -4.00
CA VAL A 441 8.08 -17.46 -2.75
C VAL A 441 8.83 -18.78 -2.98
N GLU A 442 8.24 -19.70 -3.74
CA GLU A 442 8.87 -21.00 -4.04
C GLU A 442 10.19 -20.81 -4.81
N ARG A 443 10.20 -19.96 -5.84
CA ARG A 443 11.44 -19.62 -6.57
C ARG A 443 12.50 -18.96 -5.69
N GLU A 444 12.09 -18.08 -4.79
CA GLU A 444 13.01 -17.42 -3.85
C GLU A 444 13.64 -18.45 -2.88
N ALA A 445 12.83 -19.38 -2.36
CA ALA A 445 13.30 -20.47 -1.51
C ALA A 445 14.27 -21.41 -2.25
N GLU A 446 13.96 -21.77 -3.50
CA GLU A 446 14.85 -22.57 -4.36
C GLU A 446 16.19 -21.87 -4.62
N HIS A 447 16.16 -20.57 -4.95
CA HIS A 447 17.38 -19.78 -5.17
C HIS A 447 18.24 -19.69 -3.90
N GLU A 448 17.63 -19.48 -2.73
CA GLU A 448 18.35 -19.44 -1.45
C GLU A 448 18.96 -20.81 -1.11
N LEU A 449 18.25 -21.91 -1.38
CA LEU A 449 18.77 -23.26 -1.18
C LEU A 449 19.97 -23.54 -2.10
N GLN A 450 19.88 -23.16 -3.38
CA GLN A 450 21.00 -23.29 -4.32
C GLN A 450 22.20 -22.44 -3.92
N ARG A 451 21.97 -21.23 -3.41
CA ARG A 451 23.02 -20.34 -2.91
C ARG A 451 23.76 -20.98 -1.74
N ARG A 452 23.05 -21.54 -0.75
CA ARG A 452 23.64 -22.23 0.40
C ARG A 452 24.48 -23.44 -0.03
N LYS A 453 23.98 -24.26 -0.95
CA LYS A 453 24.74 -25.40 -1.49
C LYS A 453 26.06 -24.96 -2.12
N ARG A 454 26.05 -23.88 -2.92
CA ARG A 454 27.27 -23.32 -3.51
C ARG A 454 28.24 -22.75 -2.48
N GLU A 455 27.73 -22.12 -1.42
CA GLU A 455 28.54 -21.61 -0.32
C GLU A 455 29.20 -22.75 0.46
N GLU A 456 28.47 -23.85 0.71
CA GLU A 456 29.00 -25.07 1.35
C GLU A 456 30.04 -25.78 0.46
N GLU A 457 29.77 -25.92 -0.84
CA GLU A 457 30.72 -26.47 -1.82
C GLU A 457 32.02 -25.65 -1.88
N CYS A 458 31.89 -24.31 -1.93
CA CYS A 458 33.05 -23.41 -1.94
C CYS A 458 33.83 -23.47 -0.62
N ALA A 459 33.15 -23.52 0.53
CA ALA A 459 33.80 -23.68 1.83
C ALA A 459 34.56 -25.02 1.93
N HIS A 460 33.99 -26.10 1.40
CA HIS A 460 34.65 -27.40 1.34
C HIS A 460 35.88 -27.40 0.42
N GLU A 461 35.79 -26.74 -0.74
CA GLU A 461 36.93 -26.59 -1.64
C GLU A 461 38.07 -25.78 -1.01
N ILE A 462 37.75 -24.70 -0.29
CA ILE A 462 38.73 -23.92 0.48
C ILE A 462 39.41 -24.78 1.54
N GLU A 463 38.65 -25.57 2.31
CA GLU A 463 39.22 -26.48 3.32
C GLU A 463 40.16 -27.52 2.70
N LEU A 464 39.81 -28.06 1.53
CA LEU A 464 40.67 -28.99 0.79
C LEU A 464 41.97 -28.32 0.31
N LEU A 465 41.88 -27.07 -0.18
CA LEU A 465 43.05 -26.30 -0.61
C LEU A 465 43.96 -25.95 0.57
N GLU A 466 43.40 -25.58 1.72
CA GLU A 466 44.17 -25.33 2.96
C GLU A 466 44.90 -26.59 3.42
N ARG A 467 44.21 -27.75 3.47
CA ARG A 467 44.85 -29.03 3.81
C ARG A 467 45.94 -29.42 2.81
N ALA A 468 45.71 -29.22 1.51
CA ALA A 468 46.72 -29.50 0.48
C ALA A 468 47.95 -28.59 0.64
N ASN A 469 47.74 -27.32 0.98
CA ASN A 469 48.82 -26.38 1.26
C ASN A 469 49.61 -26.77 2.52
N ASP A 470 48.93 -27.19 3.59
CA ASP A 470 49.60 -27.68 4.82
C ASP A 470 50.45 -28.92 4.54
N ILE A 471 49.95 -29.86 3.74
CA ILE A 471 50.72 -31.04 3.31
C ILE A 471 51.93 -30.63 2.48
N SER A 472 51.77 -29.68 1.55
CA SER A 472 52.86 -29.15 0.72
C SER A 472 53.95 -28.49 1.58
N VAL A 473 53.56 -27.65 2.54
CA VAL A 473 54.47 -26.99 3.48
C VAL A 473 55.19 -28.01 4.37
N ALA A 474 54.48 -29.01 4.88
CA ALA A 474 55.06 -30.09 5.68
C ALA A 474 56.10 -30.90 4.85
N SER A 475 55.78 -31.23 3.60
CA SER A 475 56.68 -31.91 2.68
C SER A 475 57.94 -31.09 2.38
N ALA A 476 57.79 -29.79 2.10
CA ALA A 476 58.92 -28.88 1.86
C ALA A 476 59.83 -28.74 3.09
N ASN A 477 59.25 -28.72 4.29
CA ASN A 477 60.02 -28.68 5.54
C ASN A 477 60.74 -30.00 5.83
N ALA A 478 60.10 -31.14 5.57
CA ALA A 478 60.74 -32.46 5.67
C ALA A 478 61.94 -32.59 4.70
N GLY A 479 61.78 -32.14 3.44
CA GLY A 479 62.86 -32.10 2.45
C GLY A 479 64.05 -31.24 2.90
N ARG A 480 63.79 -30.05 3.46
CA ARG A 480 64.85 -29.19 4.05
C ARG A 480 65.54 -29.84 5.24
N HIS A 481 64.81 -30.56 6.09
CA HIS A 481 65.39 -31.30 7.21
C HIS A 481 66.29 -32.45 6.75
N PHE A 482 65.88 -33.16 5.70
CA PHE A 482 66.65 -34.24 5.10
C PHE A 482 67.95 -33.72 4.44
N GLN A 483 67.88 -32.62 3.68
CA GLN A 483 69.09 -31.97 3.13
C GLN A 483 70.06 -31.48 4.21
N ARG A 484 69.56 -30.94 5.33
CA ARG A 484 70.39 -30.57 6.48
C ARG A 484 71.06 -31.79 7.12
N ARG A 485 70.35 -32.91 7.25
CA ARG A 485 70.94 -34.17 7.75
C ARG A 485 72.01 -34.73 6.82
N ILE A 486 71.78 -34.72 5.51
CA ILE A 486 72.79 -35.15 4.51
C ILE A 486 74.02 -34.24 4.58
N SER A 487 73.83 -32.92 4.62
CA SER A 487 74.96 -31.98 4.72
C SER A 487 75.74 -32.16 6.02
N ALA A 488 75.06 -32.42 7.14
CA ALA A 488 75.71 -32.72 8.42
C ALA A 488 76.50 -34.05 8.37
N HIS A 489 75.95 -35.07 7.71
CA HIS A 489 76.62 -36.36 7.56
C HIS A 489 77.86 -36.26 6.66
N LEU A 490 77.75 -35.55 5.53
CA LEU A 490 78.87 -35.26 4.62
C LEU A 490 79.96 -34.39 5.26
N SER A 491 79.60 -33.49 6.19
CA SER A 491 80.56 -32.70 6.95
C SER A 491 81.26 -33.48 8.08
N SER A 492 80.75 -34.66 8.45
CA SER A 492 81.31 -35.52 9.51
C SER A 492 82.17 -36.68 8.98
N SER A 493 82.18 -36.92 7.67
CA SER A 493 83.05 -37.90 7.02
C SER A 493 84.38 -37.28 6.61
N THR A 494 85.32 -37.21 7.55
CA THR A 494 86.75 -36.96 7.29
C THR A 494 87.34 -38.16 6.53
N LEU A 495 87.68 -37.96 5.26
CA LEU A 495 88.63 -38.80 4.53
C LEU A 495 90.05 -38.37 4.91
N LEU A 496 90.83 -39.32 5.44
CA LEU A 496 92.27 -39.20 5.69
C LEU A 496 93.04 -38.99 4.36
N PRO A 497 94.15 -38.24 4.35
CA PRO A 497 94.96 -38.05 3.15
C PRO A 497 95.87 -39.27 2.95
N CYS A 498 95.94 -39.80 1.73
CA CYS A 498 96.97 -40.77 1.32
C CYS A 498 97.87 -40.10 0.29
N GLU A 499 99.16 -40.04 0.60
CA GLU A 499 100.23 -39.42 -0.18
C GLU A 499 100.40 -40.09 -1.55
N SER A 500 100.65 -39.26 -2.55
CA SER A 500 101.03 -39.63 -3.91
C SER A 500 102.49 -40.11 -3.96
N GLN A 501 102.72 -41.35 -4.39
CA GLN A 501 104.00 -41.76 -4.97
C GLN A 501 103.90 -41.76 -6.49
N ASP A 502 104.79 -40.96 -7.09
CA ASP A 502 105.15 -40.95 -8.51
C ASP A 502 105.64 -42.32 -8.98
N SER A 503 105.18 -42.73 -10.17
CA SER A 503 106.05 -43.48 -11.09
C SER A 503 105.51 -43.33 -12.51
N GLY A 504 106.36 -42.75 -13.36
CA GLY A 504 106.08 -42.46 -14.77
C GLY A 504 105.75 -43.69 -15.60
N ILE A 505 104.96 -43.42 -16.63
CA ILE A 505 104.65 -44.31 -17.74
C ILE A 505 105.61 -43.98 -18.88
N ASP A 506 106.28 -45.00 -19.41
CA ASP A 506 106.55 -45.15 -20.85
C ASP A 506 106.84 -46.65 -21.16
N PRO A 507 106.75 -47.13 -22.40
CA PRO A 507 105.54 -47.63 -23.04
C PRO A 507 105.73 -49.07 -23.58
N ASP A 508 104.84 -49.52 -24.47
CA ASP A 508 104.83 -50.78 -25.26
C ASP A 508 104.14 -52.01 -24.62
N LEU A 509 102.85 -52.18 -24.94
CA LEU A 509 102.26 -53.38 -25.59
C LEU A 509 100.74 -53.25 -25.79
#